data_AF-A0A537AGX1-F1
#
_entry.id   AF-A0A537AGX1-F1
#
_cell.length_a   1.000
_cell.length_b   1.000
_cell.length_c   1.000
_cell.angle_alpha   90.00
_cell.angle_beta   90.00
_cell.angle_gamma   90.00
#
_symmetry.space_group_name_H-M   'P 1'
#
loop_
_entity.id
_entity.type
_entity.pdbx_description
1 polymer ?
#
loop_
_entity_poly.entity_id
_entity_poly.type
_entity_poly.pdbx_seq_one_letter_code
_entity_poly.pdbx_strand_id
1 'polypeptide(L)'
;MREEMPLERPLLPVPGPRRVLADFGGPYAASALVAFLFSCTGPVAIILAIGAQGGLSESDIASWIFSAFCFNTLISIAFTLVYRQPLIFLWSIPGAVLVGPALSHLTFAEVIGAFLACGLLMLVLGLTGWVRRAMAAVPMPIVMAMVAGVFLRFGVGLVHAFGDELWIALSMTITFVVLSTLPRLGKVIPPLIAAVIVGGLAIWAFGKFKPPAGALFALAAPNFYVPQFSWNAMVELVVPLA
;
A
#
# COMPACT_ATOMS: atom_id res chain seq x y z
N MET A 1 3.51 27.09 -31.97
CA MET A 1 3.85 27.13 -30.54
C MET A 1 3.92 25.68 -30.07
N ARG A 2 5.11 25.07 -30.06
CA ARG A 2 5.28 23.69 -29.58
C ARG A 2 5.19 23.76 -28.07
N GLU A 3 4.10 23.28 -27.49
CA GLU A 3 4.07 22.96 -26.06
C GLU A 3 5.11 21.86 -25.85
N GLU A 4 6.32 22.24 -25.45
CA GLU A 4 7.29 21.28 -24.94
C GLU A 4 6.61 20.55 -23.78
N MET A 5 6.45 19.22 -23.90
CA MET A 5 6.01 18.41 -22.76
C MET A 5 6.96 18.73 -21.61
N PRO A 6 6.48 19.30 -20.48
CA PRO A 6 7.34 19.74 -19.40
C PRO A 6 7.71 18.51 -18.56
N LEU A 7 8.41 17.56 -19.17
CA LEU A 7 9.07 16.50 -18.43
C LEU A 7 10.17 17.18 -17.61
N GLU A 8 9.98 17.20 -16.30
CA GLU A 8 10.92 17.78 -15.37
C GLU A 8 12.27 17.07 -15.53
N ARG A 9 13.29 17.84 -15.89
CA ARG A 9 14.64 17.30 -16.10
C ARG A 9 15.33 17.15 -14.74
N PRO A 10 16.07 16.07 -14.51
CA PRO A 10 16.92 15.95 -13.33
C PRO A 10 17.89 17.15 -13.25
N LEU A 11 17.77 17.94 -12.19
CA LEU A 11 18.60 19.15 -12.00
C LEU A 11 20.01 18.83 -11.48
N LEU A 12 20.21 17.63 -10.95
CA LEU A 12 21.44 17.20 -10.28
C LEU A 12 21.92 15.86 -10.86
N PRO A 13 23.25 15.62 -10.92
CA PRO A 13 23.79 14.36 -11.40
C PRO A 13 23.43 13.21 -10.44
N VAL A 14 23.28 11.99 -10.97
CA VAL A 14 23.03 10.76 -10.18
C VAL A 14 24.23 10.52 -9.23
N PRO A 15 24.02 10.19 -7.95
CA PRO A 15 25.13 9.99 -7.02
C PRO A 15 25.90 8.72 -7.37
N GLY A 16 27.23 8.78 -7.24
CA GLY A 16 28.06 7.57 -7.32
C GLY A 16 27.80 6.62 -6.14
N PRO A 17 28.03 5.32 -6.29
CA PRO A 17 27.72 4.29 -5.28
C PRO A 17 28.42 4.56 -3.95
N ARG A 18 29.65 5.06 -3.97
CA ARG A 18 30.40 5.42 -2.75
C ARG A 18 29.69 6.49 -1.90
N ARG A 19 29.04 7.46 -2.55
CA ARG A 19 28.30 8.52 -1.85
C ARG A 19 27.02 7.99 -1.24
N VAL A 20 26.29 7.14 -1.97
CA VAL A 20 25.11 6.45 -1.45
C VAL A 20 25.46 5.61 -0.22
N LEU A 21 26.55 4.84 -0.26
CA LEU A 21 27.01 4.08 0.90
C LEU A 21 27.42 4.97 2.08
N ALA A 22 28.04 6.13 1.81
CA ALA A 22 28.43 7.07 2.86
C ALA A 22 27.24 7.77 3.54
N ASP A 23 26.10 7.87 2.83
CA ASP A 23 24.88 8.50 3.34
C ASP A 23 24.05 7.54 4.25
N PHE A 24 24.44 6.26 4.38
CA PHE A 24 23.82 5.35 5.35
C PHE A 24 24.18 5.77 6.78
N GLY A 25 23.19 5.74 7.68
CA GLY A 25 23.38 6.10 9.08
C GLY A 25 22.27 5.57 9.98
N GLY A 26 22.55 5.50 11.28
CA GLY A 26 21.61 5.00 12.30
C GLY A 26 20.22 5.65 12.26
N PRO A 27 20.09 6.99 12.15
CA PRO A 27 18.79 7.65 12.05
C PRO A 27 17.97 7.23 10.83
N TYR A 28 18.63 6.99 9.69
CA TYR A 28 17.97 6.53 8.47
C TYR A 28 17.54 5.07 8.59
N ALA A 29 18.35 4.21 9.22
CA ALA A 29 17.97 2.84 9.50
C ALA A 29 16.76 2.76 10.45
N ALA A 30 16.73 3.58 11.50
CA ALA A 30 15.58 3.68 12.40
C ALA A 30 14.32 4.17 11.66
N SER A 31 14.45 5.21 10.83
CA SER A 31 13.33 5.73 10.04
C SER A 31 12.82 4.69 9.02
N ALA A 32 13.72 3.95 8.38
CA ALA A 32 13.37 2.87 7.46
C ALA A 32 12.65 1.72 8.18
N LEU A 33 13.09 1.36 9.39
CA LEU A 33 12.43 0.32 10.19
C LEU A 33 11.00 0.76 10.58
N VAL A 34 10.82 2.00 11.02
CA VAL A 34 9.50 2.54 11.35
C VAL A 34 8.59 2.58 10.12
N ALA A 35 9.09 3.05 8.98
CA ALA A 35 8.34 3.08 7.72
C ALA A 35 7.98 1.65 7.24
N PHE A 36 8.89 0.70 7.38
CA PHE A 36 8.66 -0.71 7.07
C PHE A 36 7.55 -1.30 7.93
N LEU A 37 7.62 -1.12 9.25
CA LEU A 37 6.61 -1.62 10.18
C LEU A 37 5.24 -0.98 9.92
N PHE A 38 5.20 0.32 9.64
CA PHE A 38 3.96 1.00 9.24
C PHE A 38 3.38 0.40 7.95
N SER A 39 4.23 0.14 6.96
CA SER A 39 3.80 -0.41 5.67
C SER A 39 3.35 -1.87 5.75
N CYS A 40 3.93 -2.66 6.67
CA CYS A 40 3.57 -4.07 6.86
C CYS A 40 2.29 -4.28 7.67
N THR A 41 1.86 -3.29 8.46
CA THR A 41 0.76 -3.48 9.42
C THR A 41 -0.59 -3.09 8.86
N GLY A 42 -0.69 -1.96 8.15
CA GLY A 42 -1.94 -1.54 7.51
C GLY A 42 -2.08 -2.06 6.06
N PRO A 43 -1.22 -1.59 5.13
CA PRO A 43 -1.34 -1.91 3.71
C PRO A 43 -1.37 -3.40 3.37
N VAL A 44 -0.54 -4.22 4.01
CA VAL A 44 -0.49 -5.67 3.76
C VAL A 44 -1.79 -6.36 4.17
N ALA A 45 -2.39 -5.96 5.29
CA ALA A 45 -3.65 -6.54 5.77
C ALA A 45 -4.80 -6.33 4.76
N ILE A 46 -4.78 -5.22 4.02
CA ILE A 46 -5.75 -4.93 2.96
C ILE A 46 -5.64 -5.96 1.84
N ILE A 47 -4.44 -6.18 1.30
CA ILE A 47 -4.19 -7.14 0.23
C ILE A 47 -4.55 -8.56 0.68
N LEU A 48 -4.17 -8.95 1.90
CA LEU A 48 -4.53 -10.24 2.48
C LEU A 48 -6.05 -10.43 2.57
N ALA A 49 -6.76 -9.46 3.16
CA ALA A 49 -8.19 -9.55 3.36
C ALA A 49 -8.95 -9.62 2.03
N ILE A 50 -8.56 -8.78 1.06
CA ILE A 50 -9.21 -8.74 -0.25
C ILE A 50 -8.90 -9.99 -1.07
N GLY A 51 -7.63 -10.40 -1.11
CA GLY A 51 -7.22 -11.59 -1.84
C GLY A 51 -7.91 -12.85 -1.31
N ALA A 52 -7.97 -13.00 0.02
CA ALA A 52 -8.66 -14.13 0.66
C ALA A 52 -10.17 -14.10 0.40
N GLN A 53 -10.82 -12.93 0.52
CA GLN A 53 -12.25 -12.76 0.21
C GLN A 53 -12.56 -13.02 -1.27
N GLY A 54 -11.65 -12.65 -2.17
CA GLY A 54 -11.74 -12.89 -3.61
C GLY A 54 -11.35 -14.31 -4.03
N GLY A 55 -11.06 -15.22 -3.08
CA GLY A 55 -10.73 -16.61 -3.38
C GLY A 55 -9.37 -16.84 -4.04
N LEU A 56 -8.44 -15.87 -3.95
CA LEU A 56 -7.08 -16.06 -4.44
C LEU A 56 -6.33 -17.10 -3.59
N SER A 57 -5.45 -17.85 -4.23
CA SER A 57 -4.58 -18.78 -3.53
C SER A 57 -3.56 -18.03 -2.66
N GLU A 58 -3.05 -18.66 -1.60
CA GLU A 58 -2.01 -18.08 -0.75
C GLU A 58 -0.76 -17.69 -1.56
N SER A 59 -0.41 -18.47 -2.59
CA SER A 59 0.72 -18.15 -3.48
C SER A 59 0.48 -16.87 -4.29
N ASP A 60 -0.75 -16.63 -4.73
CA ASP A 60 -1.06 -15.45 -5.55
C ASP A 60 -1.07 -14.18 -4.70
N ILE A 61 -1.60 -14.28 -3.47
CA ILE A 61 -1.56 -13.20 -2.50
C ILE A 61 -0.11 -12.87 -2.10
N ALA A 62 0.71 -13.90 -1.85
CA ALA A 62 2.13 -13.73 -1.57
C ALA A 62 2.88 -13.09 -2.74
N SER A 63 2.61 -13.52 -3.98
CA SER A 63 3.17 -12.92 -5.19
C SER A 63 2.72 -11.47 -5.39
N TRP A 64 1.47 -11.16 -5.08
CA TRP A 64 0.94 -9.80 -5.18
C TRP A 64 1.61 -8.88 -4.16
N ILE A 65 1.72 -9.31 -2.90
CA ILE A 65 2.46 -8.57 -1.86
C ILE A 65 3.92 -8.39 -2.30
N PHE A 66 4.59 -9.45 -2.74
CA PHE A 66 5.97 -9.37 -3.22
C PHE A 66 6.12 -8.32 -4.33
N SER A 67 5.25 -8.38 -5.34
CA SER A 67 5.28 -7.47 -6.48
C SER A 67 4.99 -6.02 -6.04
N ALA A 68 3.98 -5.81 -5.19
CA ALA A 68 3.61 -4.51 -4.66
C ALA A 68 4.74 -3.86 -3.86
N PHE A 69 5.54 -4.61 -3.10
CA PHE A 69 6.65 -4.03 -2.34
C PHE A 69 7.94 -3.95 -3.17
N CYS A 70 8.27 -4.98 -3.94
CA CYS A 70 9.50 -5.05 -4.73
C CYS A 70 9.53 -3.96 -5.83
N PHE A 71 8.50 -3.91 -6.69
CA PHE A 71 8.49 -2.95 -7.80
C PHE A 71 8.37 -1.50 -7.32
N ASN A 72 7.54 -1.23 -6.33
CA ASN A 72 7.42 0.10 -5.72
C ASN A 72 8.74 0.57 -5.11
N THR A 73 9.46 -0.33 -4.44
CA THR A 73 10.77 0.00 -3.86
C THR A 73 11.79 0.29 -4.97
N LEU A 74 11.85 -0.54 -6.02
CA LEU A 74 12.76 -0.34 -7.15
C LEU A 74 12.52 1.00 -7.84
N ILE A 75 11.26 1.32 -8.14
CA ILE A 75 10.89 2.58 -8.79
C ILE A 75 11.17 3.78 -7.87
N SER A 76 10.82 3.68 -6.57
CA SER A 76 11.09 4.74 -5.59
C SER A 76 12.58 5.02 -5.44
N ILE A 77 13.42 3.98 -5.34
CA ILE A 77 14.88 4.12 -5.29
C ILE A 77 15.38 4.78 -6.60
N ALA A 78 14.96 4.27 -7.76
CA ALA A 78 15.39 4.79 -9.05
C ALA A 78 15.08 6.28 -9.19
N PHE A 79 13.83 6.68 -8.95
CA PHE A 79 13.42 8.08 -9.07
C PHE A 79 14.00 8.97 -7.97
N THR A 80 14.13 8.48 -6.74
CA THR A 80 14.80 9.23 -5.67
C THR A 80 16.26 9.53 -6.02
N LEU A 81 16.98 8.57 -6.60
CA LEU A 81 18.37 8.74 -7.02
C LEU A 81 18.51 9.66 -8.25
N VAL A 82 17.57 9.56 -9.20
CA VAL A 82 17.58 10.38 -10.42
C VAL A 82 17.20 11.83 -10.12
N TYR A 83 16.09 12.06 -9.41
CA TYR A 83 15.56 13.40 -9.14
C TYR A 83 16.13 14.06 -7.90
N ARG A 84 16.91 13.34 -7.08
CA ARG A 84 17.46 13.82 -5.80
C ARG A 84 16.40 14.37 -4.85
N GLN A 85 15.20 13.80 -4.90
CA GLN A 85 14.05 14.15 -4.08
C GLN A 85 13.52 12.88 -3.42
N PRO A 86 12.96 12.93 -2.20
CA PRO A 86 12.42 11.77 -1.50
C PRO A 86 11.08 11.34 -2.14
N LEU A 87 11.15 10.72 -3.32
CA LEU A 87 9.98 10.30 -4.10
C LEU A 87 9.63 8.85 -3.76
N ILE A 88 8.43 8.65 -3.22
CA ILE A 88 7.89 7.34 -2.85
C ILE A 88 6.71 7.02 -3.77
N PHE A 89 6.83 5.93 -4.51
CA PHE A 89 5.78 5.39 -5.37
C PHE A 89 5.19 4.17 -4.69
N LEU A 90 3.89 4.19 -4.44
CA LEU A 90 3.16 3.12 -3.80
C LEU A 90 1.98 2.69 -4.67
N TRP A 91 1.43 1.53 -4.36
CA TRP A 91 0.21 1.02 -4.97
C TRP A 91 -1.01 1.77 -4.45
N SER A 92 -2.11 1.72 -5.21
CA SER A 92 -3.35 2.42 -4.87
C SER A 92 -4.21 1.59 -3.92
N ILE A 93 -4.47 2.11 -2.71
CA ILE A 93 -5.41 1.52 -1.74
C ILE A 93 -6.81 1.31 -2.33
N PRO A 94 -7.49 2.34 -2.88
CA PRO A 94 -8.79 2.15 -3.51
C PRO A 94 -8.69 1.19 -4.71
N GLY A 95 -7.56 1.20 -5.42
CA GLY A 95 -7.21 0.20 -6.42
C GLY A 95 -7.35 -1.22 -5.92
N ALA A 96 -6.62 -1.59 -4.87
CA ALA A 96 -6.71 -2.94 -4.33
C ALA A 96 -8.11 -3.25 -3.81
N VAL A 97 -8.79 -2.31 -3.15
CA VAL A 97 -10.14 -2.51 -2.61
C VAL A 97 -11.15 -2.93 -3.69
N LEU A 98 -11.05 -2.38 -4.89
CA LEU A 98 -11.93 -2.74 -6.01
C LEU A 98 -11.68 -4.15 -6.56
N VAL A 99 -10.51 -4.75 -6.30
CA VAL A 99 -10.21 -6.12 -6.74
C VAL A 99 -11.13 -7.14 -6.09
N GLY A 100 -11.52 -6.94 -4.83
CA GLY A 100 -12.36 -7.91 -4.10
C GLY A 100 -13.70 -8.17 -4.78
N PRO A 101 -14.53 -7.13 -4.99
CA PRO A 101 -15.77 -7.26 -5.75
C PRO A 101 -15.55 -7.74 -7.19
N ALA A 102 -14.50 -7.26 -7.88
CA ALA A 102 -14.20 -7.67 -9.26
C ALA A 102 -13.96 -9.19 -9.38
N LEU A 103 -13.23 -9.79 -8.43
CA LEU A 103 -12.94 -11.23 -8.42
C LEU A 103 -14.19 -12.11 -8.24
N SER A 104 -15.36 -11.56 -7.90
CA SER A 104 -16.61 -12.32 -7.85
C SER A 104 -17.10 -12.78 -9.23
N HIS A 105 -16.66 -12.11 -10.30
CA HIS A 105 -17.14 -12.37 -11.66
C HIS A 105 -16.09 -12.14 -12.77
N LEU A 106 -14.91 -11.61 -12.43
CA LEU A 106 -13.74 -11.49 -13.31
C LEU A 106 -12.62 -12.41 -12.83
N THR A 107 -11.82 -12.90 -13.76
CA THR A 107 -10.60 -13.65 -13.44
C THR A 107 -9.49 -12.71 -12.97
N PHE A 108 -8.56 -13.22 -12.15
CA PHE A 108 -7.41 -12.41 -11.71
C PHE A 108 -6.55 -11.90 -12.89
N ALA A 109 -6.46 -12.66 -13.98
CA ALA A 109 -5.75 -12.25 -15.19
C ALA A 109 -6.43 -11.06 -15.90
N GLU A 110 -7.77 -10.98 -15.88
CA GLU A 110 -8.53 -9.82 -16.39
C GLU A 110 -8.34 -8.58 -15.53
N VAL A 111 -8.33 -8.75 -14.20
CA VAL A 111 -8.01 -7.65 -13.26
C VAL A 111 -6.61 -7.10 -13.54
N ILE A 112 -5.61 -7.97 -13.71
CA ILE A 112 -4.24 -7.54 -14.06
C ILE A 112 -4.23 -6.77 -15.39
N GLY A 113 -4.93 -7.26 -16.42
CA GLY A 113 -5.05 -6.58 -17.70
C GLY A 113 -5.69 -5.19 -17.58
N ALA A 114 -6.74 -5.06 -16.78
CA ALA A 114 -7.38 -3.76 -16.51
C ALA A 114 -6.44 -2.80 -15.77
N PHE A 115 -5.65 -3.27 -14.79
CA PHE A 115 -4.66 -2.42 -14.10
C PHE A 115 -3.55 -1.94 -15.05
N LEU A 116 -3.09 -2.78 -15.97
CA LEU A 116 -2.13 -2.38 -17.01
C LEU A 116 -2.73 -1.35 -17.97
N ALA A 117 -3.96 -1.56 -18.41
CA ALA A 117 -4.68 -0.61 -19.26
C ALA A 117 -4.91 0.73 -18.54
N CYS A 118 -5.26 0.70 -17.25
CA CYS A 118 -5.39 1.88 -16.41
C CYS A 118 -4.06 2.63 -16.28
N GLY A 119 -2.95 1.93 -16.04
CA GLY A 119 -1.62 2.52 -15.99
C GLY A 119 -1.23 3.20 -17.30
N LEU A 120 -1.54 2.55 -18.43
CA LEU A 120 -1.31 3.13 -19.76
C LEU A 120 -2.16 4.37 -20.01
N LEU A 121 -3.45 4.33 -19.65
CA LEU A 121 -4.35 5.47 -19.77
C LEU A 121 -3.87 6.64 -18.90
N MET A 122 -3.50 6.37 -17.65
CA MET A 122 -2.95 7.37 -16.73
C MET A 122 -1.66 7.99 -17.25
N LEU A 123 -0.78 7.19 -17.88
CA LEU A 123 0.42 7.71 -18.53
C LEU A 123 0.06 8.67 -19.68
N VAL A 124 -0.89 8.30 -20.54
CA VAL A 124 -1.36 9.15 -21.64
C VAL A 124 -2.00 10.44 -21.11
N LEU A 125 -2.86 10.35 -20.10
CA LEU A 125 -3.50 11.52 -19.47
C LEU A 125 -2.47 12.43 -18.76
N GLY A 126 -1.44 11.84 -18.16
CA GLY A 126 -0.34 12.56 -17.53
C GLY A 126 0.50 13.32 -18.55
N LEU A 127 0.92 12.65 -19.63
CA LEU A 127 1.72 13.23 -20.71
C LEU A 127 0.98 14.33 -21.47
N THR A 128 -0.34 14.22 -21.61
CA THR A 128 -1.18 15.24 -22.27
C THR A 128 -1.54 16.40 -21.35
N GLY A 129 -1.17 16.36 -20.06
CA GLY A 129 -1.48 17.41 -19.07
C GLY A 129 -2.94 17.45 -18.62
N TRP A 130 -3.76 16.46 -19.01
CA TRP A 130 -5.18 16.40 -18.67
C TRP A 130 -5.40 16.15 -17.18
N VAL A 131 -4.54 15.34 -16.54
CA VAL A 131 -4.60 15.12 -15.09
C VAL A 131 -4.53 16.44 -14.33
N ARG A 132 -3.64 17.35 -14.74
CA ARG A 132 -3.51 18.69 -14.11
C ARG A 132 -4.79 19.51 -14.26
N ARG A 133 -5.44 19.46 -15.42
CA ARG A 133 -6.70 20.17 -15.68
C ARG A 133 -7.85 19.58 -14.85
N ALA A 134 -7.95 18.26 -14.78
CA ALA A 134 -8.95 17.57 -13.98
C ALA A 134 -8.78 17.89 -12.49
N MET A 135 -7.56 17.80 -11.96
CA MET A 135 -7.24 18.15 -10.58
C MET A 135 -7.54 19.62 -10.24
N ALA A 136 -7.34 20.55 -11.19
CA ALA A 136 -7.70 21.95 -10.99
C ALA A 136 -9.22 22.19 -11.00
N ALA A 137 -10.00 21.31 -11.62
CA ALA A 137 -11.46 21.40 -11.69
C ALA A 137 -12.15 20.81 -10.47
N VAL A 138 -11.54 19.84 -9.78
CA VAL A 138 -12.12 19.20 -8.59
C VAL A 138 -11.82 20.04 -7.34
N PRO A 139 -12.84 20.57 -6.63
CA PRO A 139 -12.63 21.29 -5.39
C PRO A 139 -11.96 20.41 -4.33
N MET A 140 -11.01 20.98 -3.58
CA MET A 140 -10.32 20.29 -2.48
C MET A 140 -11.26 19.59 -1.48
N PRO A 141 -12.45 20.13 -1.12
CA PRO A 141 -13.40 19.41 -0.27
C PRO A 141 -13.85 18.06 -0.82
N ILE A 142 -14.00 17.92 -2.15
CA ILE A 142 -14.39 16.65 -2.77
C ILE A 142 -13.24 15.65 -2.67
N VAL A 143 -12.01 16.08 -2.92
CA VAL A 143 -10.81 15.25 -2.75
C VAL A 143 -10.71 14.75 -1.30
N MET A 144 -10.89 15.64 -0.32
CA MET A 144 -10.87 15.26 1.09
C MET A 144 -12.03 14.32 1.46
N ALA A 145 -13.22 14.50 0.88
CA ALA A 145 -14.35 13.59 1.07
C ALA A 145 -14.08 12.19 0.49
N MET A 146 -13.43 12.10 -0.67
CA MET A 146 -13.00 10.81 -1.25
C MET A 146 -12.00 10.11 -0.33
N VAL A 147 -11.00 10.84 0.17
CA VAL A 147 -10.02 10.32 1.13
C VAL A 147 -10.71 9.82 2.40
N ALA A 148 -11.63 10.61 2.96
CA ALA A 148 -12.43 10.20 4.12
C ALA A 148 -13.26 8.94 3.85
N GLY A 149 -13.88 8.83 2.66
CA GLY A 149 -14.65 7.65 2.25
C GLY A 149 -13.81 6.38 2.19
N VAL A 150 -12.60 6.46 1.61
CA VAL A 150 -11.66 5.33 1.61
C VAL A 150 -11.25 4.94 3.03
N PHE A 151 -11.04 5.92 3.91
CA PHE A 151 -10.66 5.65 5.30
C PHE A 151 -11.80 5.19 6.21
N LEU A 152 -13.05 5.49 5.87
CA LEU A 152 -14.23 5.15 6.66
C LEU A 152 -14.33 3.64 6.92
N ARG A 153 -14.00 2.81 5.91
CA ARG A 153 -14.02 1.34 6.05
C ARG A 153 -13.07 0.86 7.17
N PHE A 154 -11.91 1.48 7.32
CA PHE A 154 -10.98 1.15 8.41
C PHE A 154 -11.51 1.60 9.77
N GLY A 155 -12.12 2.79 9.83
CA GLY A 155 -12.75 3.29 11.05
C GLY A 155 -13.89 2.38 11.54
N VAL A 156 -14.76 1.94 10.64
CA VAL A 156 -15.85 0.99 10.94
C VAL A 156 -15.29 -0.40 11.26
N GLY A 157 -14.23 -0.84 10.58
CA GLY A 157 -13.54 -2.10 10.88
C GLY A 157 -12.99 -2.16 12.30
N LEU A 158 -12.48 -1.04 12.83
CA LEU A 158 -12.06 -0.95 14.23
C LEU A 158 -13.24 -1.24 15.18
N VAL A 159 -14.42 -0.68 14.92
CA VAL A 159 -15.62 -0.91 15.76
C VAL A 159 -16.03 -2.38 15.72
N HIS A 160 -16.06 -3.00 14.55
CA HIS A 160 -16.36 -4.44 14.44
C HIS A 160 -15.36 -5.32 15.18
N ALA A 161 -14.08 -4.95 15.21
CA ALA A 161 -13.05 -5.70 15.93
C ALA A 161 -13.33 -5.81 17.45
N PHE A 162 -14.02 -4.82 18.05
CA PHE A 162 -14.47 -4.92 19.45
C PHE A 162 -15.61 -5.92 19.64
N GLY A 163 -16.43 -6.15 18.63
CA GLY A 163 -17.48 -7.17 18.63
C GLY A 163 -16.93 -8.59 18.43
N ASP A 164 -15.97 -8.74 17.51
CA ASP A 164 -15.38 -10.04 17.17
C ASP A 164 -14.37 -10.51 18.23
N GLU A 165 -13.45 -9.61 18.64
CA GLU A 165 -12.26 -9.94 19.43
C GLU A 165 -12.00 -8.88 20.51
N LEU A 166 -12.98 -8.68 21.40
CA LEU A 166 -13.00 -7.61 22.41
C LEU A 166 -11.67 -7.43 23.14
N TRP A 167 -11.10 -8.50 23.72
CA TRP A 167 -9.89 -8.39 24.54
C TRP A 167 -8.65 -8.00 23.74
N ILE A 168 -8.53 -8.51 22.51
CA ILE A 168 -7.40 -8.19 21.63
C ILE A 168 -7.55 -6.74 21.16
N ALA A 169 -8.71 -6.37 20.62
CA ALA A 169 -8.99 -5.01 20.15
C ALA A 169 -8.82 -3.96 21.26
N LEU A 170 -9.32 -4.25 22.47
CA LEU A 170 -9.22 -3.38 23.63
C LEU A 170 -7.76 -3.17 24.07
N SER A 171 -6.98 -4.26 24.18
CA SER A 171 -5.57 -4.17 24.60
C SER A 171 -4.71 -3.36 23.64
N MET A 172 -4.90 -3.57 22.33
CA MET A 172 -4.22 -2.81 21.27
C MET A 172 -4.63 -1.33 21.32
N THR A 173 -5.93 -1.04 21.44
CA THR A 173 -6.46 0.33 21.46
C THR A 173 -5.99 1.11 22.68
N ILE A 174 -6.04 0.52 23.88
CA ILE A 174 -5.54 1.14 25.10
C ILE A 174 -4.05 1.46 24.97
N THR A 175 -3.25 0.50 24.50
CA THR A 175 -1.81 0.69 24.29
C THR A 175 -1.54 1.86 23.35
N PHE A 176 -2.25 1.91 22.22
CA PHE A 176 -2.13 2.99 21.25
C PHE A 176 -2.50 4.35 21.86
N VAL A 177 -3.63 4.46 22.55
CA VAL A 177 -4.12 5.72 23.14
C VAL A 177 -3.19 6.21 24.24
N VAL A 178 -2.76 5.32 25.14
CA VAL A 178 -1.85 5.67 26.26
C VAL A 178 -0.51 6.20 25.73
N LEU A 179 0.08 5.54 24.73
CA LEU A 179 1.35 5.99 24.16
C LEU A 179 1.22 7.24 23.29
N SER A 180 0.07 7.45 22.65
CA SER A 180 -0.21 8.65 21.87
C SER A 180 -0.47 9.88 22.75
N THR A 181 -1.03 9.68 23.95
CA THR A 181 -1.35 10.76 24.90
C THR A 181 -0.21 11.09 25.85
N LEU A 182 0.80 10.21 26.00
CA LEU A 182 1.97 10.41 26.86
C LEU A 182 3.21 10.74 26.02
N PRO A 183 3.59 12.03 25.84
CA PRO A 183 4.65 12.44 24.92
C PRO A 183 6.03 11.90 25.27
N ARG A 184 6.25 11.48 26.52
CA ARG A 184 7.51 10.89 26.97
C ARG A 184 7.66 9.44 26.49
N LEU A 185 6.57 8.67 26.47
CA LEU A 185 6.58 7.27 26.06
C LEU A 185 6.49 7.12 24.53
N GLY A 186 5.67 7.95 23.87
CA GLY A 186 5.56 7.95 22.41
C GLY A 186 6.87 8.34 21.68
N LYS A 187 7.80 9.01 22.37
CA LYS A 187 9.15 9.29 21.87
C LYS A 187 10.08 8.08 21.89
N VAL A 188 9.81 7.09 22.75
CA VAL A 188 10.65 5.89 22.92
C VAL A 188 10.17 4.77 22.00
N ILE A 189 8.85 4.56 21.95
CA ILE A 189 8.25 3.53 21.10
C ILE A 189 7.07 4.16 20.35
N PRO A 190 7.06 4.12 19.00
CA PRO A 190 5.90 4.53 18.21
C PRO A 190 4.64 3.78 18.68
N PRO A 191 3.53 4.50 19.00
CA PRO A 191 2.31 3.90 19.54
C PRO A 191 1.77 2.71 18.73
N LEU A 192 1.87 2.79 17.40
CA LEU A 192 1.45 1.73 16.48
C LEU A 192 2.25 0.44 16.70
N ILE A 193 3.57 0.53 16.84
CA ILE A 193 4.45 -0.64 17.01
C ILE A 193 4.12 -1.34 18.32
N ALA A 194 3.96 -0.58 19.39
CA ALA A 194 3.59 -1.12 20.69
C ALA A 194 2.21 -1.79 20.66
N ALA A 195 1.22 -1.17 20.00
CA ALA A 195 -0.11 -1.77 19.85
C ALA A 195 -0.05 -3.12 19.11
N VAL A 196 0.74 -3.22 18.04
CA VAL A 196 0.93 -4.48 17.30
C VAL A 196 1.62 -5.54 18.16
N ILE A 197 2.65 -5.18 18.92
CA ILE A 197 3.33 -6.10 19.84
C ILE A 197 2.35 -6.62 20.91
N VAL A 198 1.60 -5.72 21.54
CA VAL A 198 0.59 -6.10 22.55
C VAL A 198 -0.50 -6.97 21.93
N GLY A 199 -0.96 -6.66 20.72
CA GLY A 199 -1.91 -7.50 19.99
C GLY A 199 -1.37 -8.90 19.72
N GLY A 200 -0.12 -9.02 19.27
CA GLY A 200 0.55 -10.31 19.06
C GLY A 200 0.69 -11.12 20.34
N LEU A 201 1.07 -10.48 21.45
CA LEU A 201 1.13 -11.10 22.76
C LEU A 201 -0.25 -11.56 23.25
N ALA A 202 -1.29 -10.77 23.02
CA ALA A 202 -2.66 -11.15 23.34
C ALA A 202 -3.12 -12.36 22.54
N ILE A 203 -2.89 -12.38 21.22
CA ILE A 203 -3.19 -13.53 20.35
C ILE A 203 -2.48 -14.80 20.84
N TRP A 204 -1.21 -14.68 21.22
CA TRP A 204 -0.43 -15.78 21.78
C TRP A 204 -0.99 -16.27 23.12
N ALA A 205 -1.25 -15.35 24.05
CA ALA A 205 -1.77 -15.66 25.38
C ALA A 205 -3.16 -16.31 25.33
N PHE A 206 -4.01 -15.92 24.37
CA PHE A 206 -5.33 -16.52 24.16
C PHE A 206 -5.30 -17.78 23.29
N GLY A 207 -4.12 -18.25 22.85
CA GLY A 207 -3.99 -19.46 22.03
C GLY A 207 -4.66 -19.34 20.65
N LYS A 208 -4.87 -18.12 20.15
CA LYS A 208 -5.53 -17.86 18.86
C LYS A 208 -4.58 -17.88 17.67
N PHE A 209 -3.28 -18.04 17.91
CA PHE A 209 -2.30 -18.19 16.85
C PHE A 209 -2.47 -19.54 16.15
N LYS A 210 -2.93 -19.49 14.90
CA LYS A 210 -3.02 -20.66 14.02
C LYS A 210 -1.85 -20.61 13.03
N PRO A 211 -0.74 -21.32 13.28
CA PRO A 211 0.35 -21.35 12.32
C PRO A 211 -0.13 -21.95 10.99
N PRO A 212 0.38 -21.45 9.85
CA PRO A 212 0.09 -22.08 8.56
C PRO A 212 0.58 -23.52 8.56
N ALA A 213 -0.08 -24.40 7.79
CA ALA A 213 0.24 -25.83 7.73
C ALA A 213 1.62 -26.14 7.12
N GLY A 214 2.33 -25.13 6.60
CA GLY A 214 3.62 -25.24 5.93
C GLY A 214 4.77 -24.54 6.65
N ALA A 215 5.79 -24.15 5.89
CA ALA A 215 6.96 -23.46 6.43
C ALA A 215 6.57 -22.10 7.03
N LEU A 216 7.02 -21.84 8.27
CA LEU A 216 6.89 -20.53 8.92
C LEU A 216 7.63 -19.43 8.15
N PHE A 217 8.68 -19.81 7.40
CA PHE A 217 9.46 -18.92 6.57
C PHE A 217 9.57 -19.51 5.16
N ALA A 218 8.96 -18.82 4.19
CA ALA A 218 9.11 -19.12 2.77
C ALA A 218 9.37 -17.82 2.02
N LEU A 219 10.27 -17.87 1.04
CA LEU A 219 10.44 -16.76 0.10
C LEU A 219 9.23 -16.75 -0.83
N ALA A 220 8.48 -15.64 -0.84
CA ALA A 220 7.42 -15.43 -1.81
C ALA A 220 8.04 -15.41 -3.21
N ALA A 221 7.61 -16.34 -4.06
CA ALA A 221 7.98 -16.36 -5.47
C ALA A 221 6.98 -15.52 -6.28
N PRO A 222 7.44 -14.70 -7.23
CA PRO A 222 6.53 -14.02 -8.14
C PRO A 222 5.88 -15.03 -9.09
N ASN A 223 4.56 -15.06 -9.09
CA ASN A 223 3.75 -15.76 -10.07
C ASN A 223 3.62 -14.88 -11.32
N PHE A 224 3.93 -15.45 -12.48
CA PHE A 224 3.80 -14.76 -13.75
C PHE A 224 2.41 -15.00 -14.34
N TYR A 225 1.74 -13.92 -14.70
CA TYR A 225 0.44 -13.95 -15.36
C TYR A 225 0.54 -13.37 -16.76
N VAL A 226 -0.14 -14.01 -17.69
CA VAL A 226 -0.44 -13.40 -18.99
C VAL A 226 -1.72 -12.57 -18.80
N PRO A 227 -1.66 -11.23 -18.94
CA PRO A 227 -2.84 -10.39 -18.75
C PRO A 227 -3.91 -10.71 -19.80
N GLN A 228 -5.17 -10.70 -19.37
CA GLN A 228 -6.32 -10.83 -20.25
C GLN A 228 -7.05 -9.49 -20.31
N PHE A 229 -7.53 -9.11 -21.49
CA PHE A 229 -8.25 -7.86 -21.68
C PHE A 229 -9.69 -8.17 -22.04
N SER A 230 -10.62 -7.83 -21.15
CA SER A 230 -12.05 -7.94 -21.40
C SER A 230 -12.74 -6.59 -21.26
N TRP A 231 -13.74 -6.36 -22.09
CA TRP A 231 -14.48 -5.10 -22.09
C TRP A 231 -15.11 -4.79 -20.73
N ASN A 232 -15.64 -5.83 -20.06
CA ASN A 232 -16.22 -5.69 -18.73
C ASN A 232 -15.18 -5.18 -17.72
N ALA A 233 -14.01 -5.82 -17.65
CA ALA A 233 -12.92 -5.40 -16.77
C ALA A 233 -12.42 -3.99 -17.10
N MET A 234 -12.37 -3.60 -18.38
CA MET A 234 -11.98 -2.24 -18.77
C MET A 234 -12.97 -1.21 -18.23
N VAL A 235 -14.27 -1.39 -18.45
CA VAL A 235 -15.27 -0.40 -18.02
C VAL A 235 -15.37 -0.35 -16.49
N GLU A 236 -15.38 -1.51 -15.84
CA GLU A 236 -15.55 -1.62 -14.39
C GLU A 236 -14.34 -1.11 -13.60
N LEU A 237 -13.12 -1.45 -14.03
CA LEU A 237 -11.91 -1.14 -13.26
C LEU A 237 -11.16 0.07 -13.81
N VAL A 238 -11.02 0.26 -15.12
CA VAL A 238 -10.19 1.36 -15.65
C VAL A 238 -10.84 2.72 -15.39
N VAL A 239 -12.15 2.84 -15.60
CA VAL A 239 -12.88 4.13 -15.45
C VAL A 239 -12.82 4.69 -14.03
N PRO A 240 -13.07 3.93 -12.95
CA PRO A 240 -12.95 4.46 -11.59
C PRO A 240 -11.49 4.60 -11.11
N LEU A 241 -10.51 3.99 -11.78
CA LEU A 241 -9.10 4.02 -11.37
C LEU A 241 -8.25 5.07 -12.09
N ALA A 242 -8.63 5.48 -13.30
CA ALA A 242 -7.94 6.49 -14.10
C ALA A 242 -8.55 7.89 -13.92
#